data_AF-A0A9E3G1Q8-F1
#
_entry.id   AF-A0A9E3G1Q8-F1
#
_cell.length_a   1.000
_cell.length_b   1.000
_cell.length_c   1.000
_cell.angle_alpha   90.00
_cell.angle_beta   90.00
_cell.angle_gamma   90.00
#
_symmetry.space_group_name_H-M   'P 1'
#
loop_
_entity.id
_entity.type
_entity.pdbx_description
1 polymer ?
#
loop_
_entity_poly.entity_id
_entity_poly.type
_entity_poly.pdbx_seq_one_letter_code
_entity_poly.pdbx_strand_id
1 'polypeptide(L)'
;MREGDIFPEEFPRFLGLRPDLREELLSSHGDLFTPEAWRRVQAALREGVILEILPYEESKRLTRPYGGPCGSNGCTNDDKKRTDRP
;
A
#
# COMPACT_ATOMS: atom_id res chain seq x y z
N MET A 1 2.98 -36.72 -2.99
CA MET A 1 3.45 -35.36 -2.65
C MET A 1 4.63 -35.07 -3.53
N ARG A 2 4.66 -33.92 -4.23
CA ARG A 2 5.81 -33.49 -5.02
C ARG A 2 6.69 -32.58 -4.16
N GLU A 3 7.98 -32.60 -4.44
CA GLU A 3 8.95 -31.68 -3.83
C GLU A 3 8.52 -30.23 -4.12
N GLY A 4 8.21 -29.44 -3.08
CA GLY A 4 7.81 -28.03 -3.20
C GLY A 4 6.31 -27.72 -3.11
N ASP A 5 5.45 -28.70 -2.84
CA ASP A 5 4.04 -28.41 -2.53
C ASP A 5 3.94 -27.73 -1.15
N ILE A 6 3.56 -26.45 -1.13
CA ILE A 6 3.32 -25.68 0.11
C ILE A 6 1.83 -25.68 0.43
N PHE A 7 1.48 -26.08 1.66
CA PHE A 7 0.11 -26.14 2.18
C PHE A 7 -0.09 -25.06 3.26
N PRO A 8 -0.71 -23.91 2.91
CA PRO A 8 -1.02 -22.81 3.83
C PRO A 8 -1.81 -23.25 5.07
N GLU A 9 -2.60 -24.30 4.96
CA GLU A 9 -3.50 -24.80 6.00
C GLU A 9 -2.77 -25.47 7.17
N GLU A 10 -1.55 -25.96 6.96
CA GLU A 10 -0.72 -26.56 8.01
C GLU A 10 0.15 -25.53 8.75
N PHE A 11 0.25 -24.28 8.26
CA PHE A 11 1.05 -23.23 8.94
C PHE A 11 0.65 -22.97 10.40
N PRO A 12 -0.63 -22.99 10.81
CA PRO A 12 -1.00 -22.85 12.21
C PRO A 12 -0.42 -23.97 13.07
N ARG A 13 -0.22 -25.16 12.50
CA ARG A 13 0.40 -26.31 13.18
C ARG A 13 1.92 -26.14 13.29
N PHE A 14 2.56 -25.58 12.26
CA PHE A 14 4.00 -25.35 12.25
C PHE A 14 4.46 -24.19 13.13
N LEU A 15 3.67 -23.12 13.24
CA LEU A 15 4.04 -21.92 14.01
C LEU A 15 4.09 -22.16 15.52
N GLY A 16 3.55 -23.30 16.02
CA GLY A 16 3.63 -23.66 17.44
C GLY A 16 3.07 -22.60 18.38
N LEU A 17 2.16 -21.76 17.90
CA LEU A 17 1.63 -20.62 18.64
C LEU A 17 0.70 -21.10 19.76
N ARG A 18 0.73 -20.37 20.88
CA ARG A 18 -0.30 -20.51 21.90
C ARG A 18 -1.68 -20.20 21.29
N PRO A 19 -2.76 -20.84 21.77
CA PRO A 19 -4.09 -20.73 21.16
C PRO A 19 -4.62 -19.30 21.09
N ASP A 20 -4.32 -18.47 22.09
CA ASP A 20 -4.66 -17.03 22.14
C ASP A 20 -4.00 -16.23 21.01
N LEU A 21 -2.73 -16.47 20.75
CA LEU A 21 -2.00 -15.81 19.65
C LEU A 21 -2.41 -16.33 18.27
N ARG A 22 -2.79 -17.62 18.19
CA ARG A 22 -3.30 -18.23 16.96
C ARG A 22 -4.62 -17.58 16.53
N GLU A 23 -5.54 -17.36 17.45
CA GLU A 23 -6.82 -16.71 17.17
C GLU A 23 -6.63 -15.26 16.70
N GLU A 24 -5.75 -14.51 17.37
CA GLU A 24 -5.43 -13.13 16.97
C GLU A 24 -4.80 -13.07 15.57
N LEU A 25 -3.88 -13.99 15.26
CA LEU A 25 -3.24 -14.08 13.95
C LEU A 25 -4.24 -14.46 12.84
N LEU A 26 -5.17 -15.39 13.13
CA LEU A 26 -6.24 -15.75 12.21
C LEU A 26 -7.22 -14.60 11.99
N SER A 27 -7.48 -13.81 13.02
CA SER A 27 -8.36 -12.63 12.94
C SER A 27 -7.74 -11.52 12.08
N SER A 28 -6.44 -11.24 12.30
CA SER A 28 -5.75 -10.14 11.61
C SER A 28 -5.22 -10.52 10.22
N HIS A 29 -4.76 -11.77 10.02
CA HIS A 29 -4.06 -12.23 8.82
C HIS A 29 -4.50 -13.63 8.38
N GLY A 30 -5.78 -13.95 8.55
CA GLY A 30 -6.36 -15.25 8.17
C GLY A 30 -6.19 -15.60 6.69
N ASP A 31 -6.06 -14.58 5.83
CA ASP A 31 -5.80 -14.70 4.40
C ASP A 31 -4.45 -15.37 4.07
N LEU A 32 -3.45 -15.25 4.94
CA LEU A 32 -2.15 -15.90 4.75
C LEU A 32 -2.23 -17.44 4.80
N PHE A 33 -3.26 -17.99 5.45
CA PHE A 33 -3.51 -19.43 5.53
C PHE A 33 -4.34 -19.96 4.36
N THR A 34 -4.65 -19.12 3.37
CA THR A 34 -5.42 -19.51 2.19
C THR A 34 -4.50 -19.60 0.96
N PRO A 35 -4.60 -20.66 0.13
CA PRO A 35 -3.79 -20.79 -1.08
C PRO A 35 -4.08 -19.70 -2.12
N GLU A 36 -5.26 -19.09 -2.09
CA GLU A 36 -5.65 -18.00 -2.97
C GLU A 36 -4.76 -16.77 -2.82
N ALA A 37 -4.40 -16.39 -1.59
CA ALA A 37 -3.53 -15.24 -1.33
C ALA A 37 -2.15 -15.43 -1.99
N TRP A 38 -1.55 -16.61 -1.82
CA TRP A 38 -0.25 -16.95 -2.41
C TRP A 38 -0.30 -17.02 -3.94
N ARG A 39 -1.39 -17.55 -4.50
CA ARG A 39 -1.58 -17.57 -5.96
C ARG A 39 -1.69 -16.16 -6.55
N ARG A 40 -2.33 -15.22 -5.84
CA ARG A 40 -2.36 -13.80 -6.24
C ARG A 40 -0.98 -13.17 -6.22
N VAL A 41 -0.20 -13.39 -5.15
CA VAL A 41 1.18 -12.89 -5.07
C VAL A 41 2.05 -13.47 -6.19
N GLN A 42 1.95 -14.78 -6.45
CA GLN A 42 2.66 -15.41 -7.56
C GLN A 42 2.26 -14.85 -8.93
N ALA A 43 0.98 -14.55 -9.14
CA ALA A 43 0.51 -13.92 -10.37
C ALA A 43 1.09 -12.51 -10.52
N ALA A 44 1.00 -11.68 -9.48
CA ALA A 44 1.56 -10.32 -9.48
C ALA A 44 3.07 -10.31 -9.74
N LEU A 45 3.82 -11.23 -9.12
CA LEU A 45 5.26 -11.37 -9.36
C LEU A 45 5.58 -11.80 -10.80
N ARG A 46 4.77 -12.67 -11.41
CA ARG A 46 4.92 -13.06 -12.83
C ARG A 46 4.56 -11.93 -13.80
N GLU A 47 3.63 -11.07 -13.42
CA GLU A 47 3.26 -9.86 -14.16
C GLU A 47 4.32 -8.75 -14.05
N GLY A 48 5.38 -8.97 -13.26
CA GLY A 48 6.45 -7.98 -13.07
C GLY A 48 6.07 -6.87 -12.09
N VAL A 49 5.02 -7.06 -11.30
CA VAL A 49 4.63 -6.12 -10.24
C VAL A 49 5.67 -6.19 -9.12
N ILE A 50 6.43 -5.11 -8.95
CA ILE A 50 7.35 -4.95 -7.84
C ILE A 50 6.52 -4.56 -6.62
N LEU A 51 6.38 -5.48 -5.67
CA LEU A 51 5.75 -5.22 -4.38
C LEU A 51 6.69 -4.35 -3.55
N GLU A 52 6.36 -3.07 -3.40
CA GLU A 52 7.12 -2.16 -2.53
C GLU A 52 6.85 -2.49 -1.05
N ILE A 53 7.85 -3.04 -0.38
CA ILE A 53 7.84 -3.25 1.07
C ILE A 53 8.46 -2.00 1.70
N LEU A 54 7.65 -1.20 2.38
CA LEU A 54 8.15 -0.03 3.09
C LEU A 54 8.59 -0.41 4.50
N PRO A 55 9.83 -0.09 4.92
CA PRO A 55 10.38 -0.47 6.22
C PRO A 55 9.86 0.42 7.37
N TYR A 56 8.78 1.15 7.17
CA TYR A 56 8.20 2.07 8.14
C TYR A 56 6.68 2.01 8.09
N GLU A 57 6.07 2.29 9.25
CA GLU A 57 4.61 2.35 9.38
C GLU A 57 4.01 3.41 8.46
N GLU A 58 2.78 3.18 7.99
CA GLU A 58 2.08 4.12 7.12
C GLU A 58 1.92 5.51 7.73
N SER A 59 1.85 5.60 9.06
CA SER A 59 1.81 6.86 9.83
C SER A 59 3.05 7.74 9.61
N LYS A 60 4.18 7.15 9.23
CA LYS A 60 5.45 7.83 8.94
C LYS A 60 5.65 8.07 7.45
N ARG A 61 4.71 7.66 6.58
CA ARG A 61 4.73 8.06 5.18
C ARG A 61 4.63 9.58 5.13
N LEU A 62 5.59 10.20 4.46
CA LEU A 62 5.49 11.58 4.04
C LEU A 62 4.36 11.67 2.99
N THR A 63 3.12 11.79 3.45
CA THR A 63 2.00 12.20 2.61
C THR A 63 2.30 13.61 2.16
N ARG A 64 2.74 13.76 0.91
CA ARG A 64 3.02 15.07 0.30
C ARG A 64 1.78 15.96 0.49
N PRO A 65 1.82 17.05 1.27
CA PRO A 65 0.73 18.03 1.30
C PRO A 65 0.86 19.04 0.15
N TYR A 66 1.95 18.97 -0.62
CA TYR A 66 2.22 19.90 -1.71
C TYR A 66 1.59 19.43 -3.02
N GLY A 67 0.27 19.59 -3.08
CA GLY A 67 -0.56 19.53 -4.28
C GLY A 67 -1.82 20.38 -4.16
N GLY A 68 -1.87 21.32 -3.21
CA GLY A 68 -2.95 22.31 -3.12
C GLY A 68 -2.80 23.34 -4.24
N PRO A 69 -3.86 23.67 -4.99
CA PRO A 69 -3.79 24.73 -5.99
C PRO A 69 -3.42 26.03 -5.27
N CYS A 70 -2.41 26.75 -5.76
CA CYS A 70 -2.23 28.14 -5.39
C CYS A 70 -3.49 28.90 -5.81
N GLY A 71 -4.42 29.07 -4.88
CA GLY A 71 -5.65 29.84 -5.02
C GLY A 71 -5.60 31.02 -4.07
N SER A 72 -4.51 31.81 -4.10
CA SER A 72 -4.60 33.19 -3.61
C SER A 72 -5.44 33.96 -4.63
N ASN A 73 -6.76 33.98 -4.41
CA ASN A 73 -7.60 35.00 -5.01
C ASN A 73 -7.08 36.35 -4.52
N GLY A 74 -6.29 37.00 -5.38
CA GLY A 74 -5.63 38.26 -5.06
C GLY A 74 -4.63 38.73 -6.12
N CYS A 75 -4.69 38.23 -7.36
CA CYS A 75 -4.07 38.91 -8.49
C CYS A 75 -5.10 39.87 -9.09
N THR A 76 -5.22 41.08 -8.54
CA THR A 76 -5.96 42.16 -9.20
C THR A 76 -5.12 42.66 -10.36
N ASN A 77 -5.52 42.38 -11.59
CA ASN A 77 -4.98 43.04 -12.77
C ASN A 77 -5.60 44.44 -12.89
N ASP A 78 -5.11 45.39 -12.09
CA ASP A 78 -5.37 46.81 -12.26
C ASP A 78 -4.07 47.50 -12.71
N ASP A 79 -3.67 47.22 -13.95
CA ASP A 79 -2.62 47.99 -14.63
C ASP A 79 -2.85 48.02 -16.15
N LYS A 80 -4.10 48.22 -16.57
CA LYS A 80 -4.42 48.69 -17.92
C LYS A 80 -4.27 50.22 -17.98
N LYS A 81 -3.04 50.72 -17.83
CA LYS A 81 -2.66 52.05 -18.33
C LYS A 81 -1.28 52.03 -18.98
N ARG A 82 -1.17 51.30 -20.10
CA ARG A 82 -0.30 51.74 -21.18
C ARG A 82 -1.16 52.52 -22.16
N THR A 83 -1.46 53.76 -21.79
CA THR A 83 -2.10 54.73 -22.67
C THR A 83 -1.19 54.94 -23.87
N ASP A 84 -1.73 54.60 -25.03
CA ASP A 84 -1.32 55.09 -26.33
C ASP A 84 -1.06 56.61 -26.25
N ARG A 85 0.13 57.04 -26.65
CA ARG A 85 0.39 58.45 -26.96
C ARG A 85 1.36 58.49 -28.15
N PRO A 86 1.05 59.29 -29.19
CA PRO A 86 1.73 59.29 -30.48
C PRO A 86 3.21 59.68 -30.39
#